data_AF-A0A3N5XB58-F1
#
_entry.id   AF-A0A3N5XB58-F1
#
_cell.length_a   1.000
_cell.length_b   1.000
_cell.length_c   1.000
_cell.angle_alpha   90.00
_cell.angle_beta   90.00
_cell.angle_gamma   90.00
#
_symmetry.space_group_name_H-M   'P 1'
#
loop_
_entity.id
_entity.type
_entity.pdbx_description
1 polymer ?
#
loop_
_entity_poly.entity_id
_entity_poly.type
_entity_poly.pdbx_seq_one_letter_code
_entity_poly.pdbx_strand_id
1 'polypeptide(L)'
;MARTKPEEKGPDALQGIRLGTLLLIAAIAAGAFLRFSGIGRYGFWTDELFHVFAAESYLRDGTLQVPWNPHPYTKALPVTLLTALSFKLLGPSEASARPVFAFANVIF
;
A
#
# COMPACT_ATOMS: atom_id res chain seq x y z
N MET A 1 -14.07 -29.72 -46.14
CA MET A 1 -13.69 -28.87 -44.99
C MET A 1 -12.47 -29.49 -44.31
N ALA A 2 -11.27 -28.96 -44.56
CA ALA A 2 -10.06 -29.41 -43.88
C ALA A 2 -10.01 -28.78 -42.48
N ARG A 3 -10.04 -29.60 -41.42
CA ARG A 3 -9.75 -29.18 -40.05
C ARG A 3 -8.25 -28.90 -39.96
N THR A 4 -7.87 -27.63 -39.79
CA THR A 4 -6.50 -27.28 -39.39
C THR A 4 -6.24 -27.86 -38.00
N LYS A 5 -5.13 -28.60 -37.85
CA LYS A 5 -4.70 -29.13 -36.54
C LYS A 5 -4.37 -27.94 -35.63
N PRO A 6 -4.69 -28.02 -34.32
CA PRO A 6 -4.29 -26.98 -33.37
C PRO A 6 -2.76 -26.93 -33.32
N GLU A 7 -2.24 -25.71 -33.40
CA GLU A 7 -0.81 -25.42 -33.34
C GLU A 7 -0.30 -25.79 -31.93
N GLU A 8 0.40 -26.92 -31.80
CA GLU A 8 1.05 -27.28 -30.55
C GLU A 8 2.17 -26.26 -30.27
N LYS A 9 2.01 -25.48 -29.19
CA LYS A 9 3.05 -24.55 -28.74
C LYS A 9 4.29 -25.36 -28.35
N GLY A 10 5.35 -25.21 -29.14
CA GLY A 10 6.62 -25.89 -28.93
C GLY A 10 7.24 -25.60 -27.55
N PRO A 11 8.18 -26.44 -27.10
CA PRO A 11 8.85 -26.31 -25.79
C PRO A 11 9.48 -24.93 -25.56
N ASP A 12 9.92 -24.25 -26.61
CA ASP A 12 10.52 -22.92 -26.56
C ASP A 12 9.50 -21.82 -26.18
N ALA A 13 8.26 -21.95 -26.65
CA ALA A 13 7.18 -21.03 -26.28
C ALA A 13 6.80 -21.19 -24.80
N LEU A 14 6.81 -22.42 -24.28
CA LEU A 14 6.62 -22.69 -22.85
C LEU A 14 7.79 -22.16 -22.00
N GLN A 15 9.03 -22.26 -22.47
CA GLN A 15 10.20 -21.69 -21.80
C GLN A 15 10.15 -20.15 -21.78
N GLY A 16 9.76 -19.51 -22.88
CA GLY A 16 9.57 -18.06 -22.97
C GLY A 16 8.49 -17.55 -22.02
N ILE A 17 7.35 -18.26 -21.92
CA ILE A 17 6.28 -17.93 -20.94
C ILE A 17 6.80 -18.05 -19.51
N ARG A 18 7.52 -19.13 -19.18
CA ARG A 18 8.08 -19.33 -17.83
C ARG A 18 9.10 -18.26 -17.47
N LEU A 19 9.98 -17.90 -18.40
CA LEU A 19 10.96 -16.82 -18.20
C LEU A 19 10.27 -15.47 -18.02
N GLY A 20 9.27 -15.16 -18.84
CA GLY A 20 8.47 -13.95 -18.72
C GLY A 20 7.73 -13.86 -17.38
N THR A 21 7.13 -14.95 -16.92
CA THR A 21 6.48 -15.03 -15.60
C THR A 21 7.49 -14.81 -14.46
N LEU A 22 8.67 -15.42 -14.53
CA LEU A 22 9.71 -15.24 -13.52
C LEU A 22 10.20 -13.79 -13.46
N LEU A 23 10.41 -13.15 -14.62
CA LEU A 23 10.80 -11.74 -14.69
C LEU A 23 9.72 -10.82 -14.13
N LEU A 24 8.44 -11.10 -14.40
CA LEU A 24 7.34 -10.33 -13.83
C LEU A 24 7.28 -10.46 -12.31
N ILE A 25 7.41 -11.68 -11.77
CA ILE A 25 7.45 -11.92 -10.33
C ILE A 25 8.64 -11.18 -9.70
N ALA A 26 9.82 -11.25 -10.32
CA ALA A 26 11.01 -10.56 -9.84
C ALA A 26 10.82 -9.03 -9.84
N ALA A 27 10.19 -8.46 -10.88
CA ALA A 27 9.89 -7.04 -10.95
C ALA A 27 8.91 -6.59 -9.86
N ILE A 28 7.83 -7.35 -9.63
CA ILE A 28 6.86 -7.07 -8.56
C ILE A 28 7.54 -7.15 -7.19
N ALA A 29 8.34 -8.20 -6.96
CA ALA A 29 9.06 -8.39 -5.70
C ALA A 29 10.07 -7.26 -5.44
N ALA A 30 10.82 -6.84 -6.47
CA ALA A 30 11.76 -5.72 -6.36
C ALA A 30 11.04 -4.39 -6.08
N GLY A 31 9.92 -4.12 -6.76
CA GLY A 31 9.10 -2.94 -6.50
C GLY A 31 8.54 -2.90 -5.08
N ALA A 32 8.00 -4.03 -4.60
CA ALA A 32 7.56 -4.18 -3.23
C ALA A 32 8.71 -3.94 -2.25
N PHE A 33 9.86 -4.58 -2.45
CA PHE A 33 11.04 -4.40 -1.60
C PHE A 33 11.49 -2.93 -1.51
N LEU A 34 11.54 -2.22 -2.64
CA LEU A 34 11.87 -0.79 -2.65
C LEU A 34 10.82 0.05 -1.89
N ARG A 35 9.53 -0.29 -1.98
CA ARG A 35 8.46 0.42 -1.25
C ARG A 35 8.53 0.17 0.26
N PHE A 36 8.81 -1.05 0.70
CA PHE A 36 8.83 -1.44 2.12
C PHE A 36 10.17 -1.15 2.81
N SER A 37 11.30 -1.18 2.10
CA SER A 37 12.65 -0.94 2.68
C SER A 37 12.85 0.47 3.25
N GLY A 38 12.03 1.43 2.84
CA GLY A 38 12.06 2.82 3.34
C GLY A 38 11.15 3.10 4.53
N ILE A 39 10.27 2.17 4.93
CA ILE A 39 9.17 2.44 5.88
C ILE A 39 9.64 2.82 7.30
N GLY A 40 10.88 2.51 7.67
CA GLY A 40 11.45 2.85 8.99
C GLY A 40 12.22 4.18 9.08
N ARG A 41 12.31 4.97 8.01
CA ARG A 41 13.05 6.25 8.02
C ARG A 41 12.13 7.41 8.36
N TYR A 42 12.50 8.17 9.40
CA TYR A 42 11.81 9.41 9.80
C TYR A 42 11.53 10.31 8.59
N GLY A 43 10.26 10.59 8.31
CA GLY A 43 9.87 11.45 7.19
C GLY A 43 8.49 11.17 6.64
N PHE A 44 7.45 11.25 7.48
CA PHE A 44 6.09 11.35 6.96
C PHE A 44 6.00 12.47 5.92
N TRP A 45 5.32 12.19 4.82
CA TRP A 45 4.92 13.24 3.89
C TRP A 45 3.81 14.08 4.51
N THR A 46 3.66 15.33 4.04
CA THR A 46 2.76 16.33 4.65
C THR A 46 1.31 15.84 4.74
N ASP A 47 0.85 15.04 3.78
CA ASP A 47 -0.47 14.41 3.76
C ASP A 47 -0.60 13.22 4.72
N GLU A 48 0.43 12.37 4.84
CA GLU A 48 0.47 11.26 5.80
C GLU A 48 0.34 11.79 7.24
N LEU A 49 0.99 12.92 7.55
CA LEU A 49 0.90 13.59 8.85
C LEU A 49 -0.54 13.96 9.24
N PHE A 50 -1.38 14.37 8.29
CA PHE A 50 -2.76 14.72 8.61
C PHE A 50 -3.58 13.52 9.03
N HIS A 51 -3.36 12.38 8.37
CA HIS A 51 -3.98 11.12 8.76
C HIS A 51 -3.46 10.62 10.11
N VAL A 52 -2.18 10.80 10.41
CA VAL A 52 -1.58 10.47 11.71
C VAL A 52 -2.20 11.31 12.82
N PHE A 53 -2.23 12.64 12.68
CA PHE A 53 -2.82 13.53 13.68
C PHE A 53 -4.32 13.27 13.89
N ALA A 54 -5.07 13.08 12.81
CA ALA A 54 -6.49 12.77 12.89
C ALA A 54 -6.74 11.40 13.53
N ALA A 55 -5.89 10.40 13.28
CA ALA A 55 -5.96 9.09 13.92
C ALA A 55 -5.65 9.16 15.42
N GLU A 56 -4.63 9.91 15.82
CA GLU A 56 -4.30 10.14 17.22
C GLU A 56 -5.43 10.87 17.95
N SER A 57 -5.99 11.93 17.34
CA SER A 57 -7.15 12.63 17.87
C SER A 57 -8.34 11.69 18.03
N TYR A 58 -8.59 10.83 17.03
CA TYR A 58 -9.71 9.89 17.06
C TYR A 58 -9.57 8.87 18.19
N LEU A 59 -8.35 8.36 18.42
CA LEU A 59 -8.09 7.45 19.52
C LEU A 59 -8.17 8.13 20.90
N ARG A 60 -7.86 9.42 20.97
CA ARG A 60 -7.88 10.19 22.22
C ARG A 60 -9.30 10.59 22.65
N ASP A 61 -10.10 11.11 21.72
CA ASP A 61 -11.38 11.78 22.05
C ASP A 61 -12.48 11.55 21.00
N GLY A 62 -12.24 10.68 20.00
CA GLY A 62 -13.20 10.38 18.94
C GLY A 62 -13.31 11.47 17.86
N THR A 63 -12.55 12.56 17.95
CA THR A 63 -12.55 13.63 16.95
C THR A 63 -11.52 13.38 15.86
N LEU A 64 -11.69 14.00 14.68
CA LEU A 64 -10.76 13.84 13.55
C LEU A 64 -9.94 15.12 13.34
N GLN A 65 -9.33 15.65 14.41
CA GLN A 65 -8.67 16.96 14.34
C GLN A 65 -7.24 16.88 13.80
N VAL A 66 -6.81 17.95 13.12
CA VAL A 66 -5.40 18.16 12.73
C VAL A 66 -4.95 19.55 13.20
N PRO A 67 -3.66 19.77 13.51
CA PRO A 67 -3.22 20.94 14.29
C PRO A 67 -3.55 22.32 13.69
N TRP A 68 -3.67 22.44 12.37
CA TRP A 68 -3.86 23.72 11.67
C TRP A 68 -5.29 23.95 11.16
N ASN A 69 -6.14 22.91 11.17
CA ASN A 69 -7.49 23.00 10.62
C ASN A 69 -8.51 22.94 11.77
N PRO A 70 -9.37 23.95 11.94
CA PRO A 70 -10.41 23.93 12.97
C PRO A 70 -11.55 22.94 12.66
N HIS A 71 -11.63 22.45 11.41
CA HIS A 71 -12.64 21.50 10.99
C HIS A 71 -12.13 20.06 11.01
N PRO A 72 -13.01 19.07 11.27
CA PRO A 72 -12.66 17.67 11.18
C PRO A 72 -12.04 17.30 9.83
N TYR A 73 -10.91 16.58 9.88
CA TYR A 73 -10.23 16.02 8.74
C TYR A 73 -10.93 14.74 8.27
N THR A 74 -11.79 14.89 7.27
CA THR A 74 -12.60 13.79 6.71
C THR A 74 -12.07 13.28 5.36
N LYS A 75 -10.96 13.83 4.87
CA LYS A 75 -10.33 13.39 3.62
C LYS A 75 -9.83 11.96 3.76
N ALA A 76 -10.13 11.13 2.75
CA ALA A 76 -9.82 9.70 2.73
C ALA A 76 -10.03 9.03 4.11
N LEU A 77 -11.18 9.30 4.73
CA LEU A 77 -11.51 8.84 6.08
C LEU A 77 -11.18 7.35 6.35
N PRO A 78 -11.42 6.40 5.42
CA PRO A 78 -11.00 5.01 5.63
C PRO A 78 -9.51 4.85 5.96
N VAL A 79 -8.63 5.64 5.34
CA VAL A 79 -7.17 5.62 5.60
C VAL A 79 -6.89 6.09 7.03
N THR A 80 -7.55 7.15 7.49
CA THR A 80 -7.44 7.65 8.87
C THR A 80 -7.89 6.58 9.87
N LEU A 81 -9.03 5.92 9.63
CA LEU A 81 -9.57 4.92 10.53
C LEU A 81 -8.72 3.64 10.56
N LEU A 82 -8.17 3.22 9.42
CA LEU A 82 -7.22 2.11 9.36
C LEU A 82 -5.89 2.44 10.06
N THR A 83 -5.44 3.69 9.95
CA THR A 83 -4.26 4.18 10.69
C THR A 83 -4.53 4.17 12.20
N ALA A 84 -5.71 4.64 12.63
CA ALA A 84 -6.13 4.57 14.04
C ALA A 84 -6.22 3.12 14.54
N LEU A 85 -6.76 2.20 13.73
CA LEU A 85 -6.78 0.78 14.07
C LEU A 85 -5.36 0.22 14.21
N SER A 86 -4.46 0.54 13.30
CA SER A 86 -3.06 0.11 13.36
C SER A 86 -2.36 0.63 14.62
N PHE A 87 -2.57 1.92 14.96
CA PHE A 87 -2.04 2.53 16.18
C PHE A 87 -2.62 1.88 17.44
N LYS A 88 -3.90 1.51 17.44
CA LYS A 88 -4.52 0.79 18.55
C LYS A 88 -3.90 -0.60 18.77
N LEU A 89 -3.46 -1.27 17.70
CA LEU A 89 -2.90 -2.63 17.76
C LEU A 89 -1.39 -2.65 18.04
N LEU A 90 -0.64 -1.70 17.48
CA LEU A 90 0.82 -1.73 17.43
C LEU A 90 1.48 -0.53 18.13
N GLY A 91 0.70 0.43 18.60
CA GLY A 91 1.16 1.73 19.10
C GLY A 91 1.42 2.75 17.98
N PRO A 92 1.43 4.06 18.31
CA PRO A 92 1.70 5.12 17.34
C PRO A 92 3.18 5.15 16.95
N SER A 93 3.45 4.93 15.66
CA SER A 93 4.80 5.01 15.07
C SER A 93 4.73 5.13 13.55
N GLU A 94 5.82 5.53 12.89
CA GLU A 94 5.87 5.50 11.42
C GLU A 94 5.69 4.08 10.86
N ALA A 95 6.25 3.08 11.56
CA ALA A 95 6.19 1.69 11.16
C ALA A 95 4.76 1.13 11.21
N SER A 96 3.91 1.61 12.12
CA SER A 96 2.49 1.23 12.20
C SER A 96 1.59 2.05 11.29
N ALA A 97 1.96 3.29 10.94
CA ALA A 97 1.18 4.14 10.02
C ALA A 97 1.38 3.73 8.56
N ARG A 98 2.64 3.63 8.10
CA ARG A 98 2.99 3.50 6.68
C ARG A 98 2.49 2.25 5.96
N PRO A 99 2.30 1.07 6.59
CA PRO A 99 1.68 -0.06 5.91
C PRO A 99 0.30 0.31 5.34
N VAL A 100 -0.50 1.10 6.05
CA VAL A 100 -1.82 1.54 5.59
C VAL A 100 -1.72 2.34 4.29
N PHE A 101 -0.78 3.30 4.22
CA PHE A 101 -0.55 4.11 3.02
C PHE A 101 0.10 3.32 1.88
N ALA A 102 0.99 2.39 2.20
CA ALA A 102 1.59 1.49 1.22
C ALA A 102 0.51 0.63 0.55
N PHE A 103 -0.45 0.10 1.31
CA PHE A 103 -1.61 -0.60 0.77
C PHE A 103 -2.52 0.33 -0.05
N ALA A 104 -2.80 1.54 0.43
CA ALA A 104 -3.64 2.49 -0.29
C ALA A 104 -3.08 2.82 -1.69
N ASN A 105 -1.77 3.05 -1.81
CA ASN A 105 -1.09 3.37 -3.08
C ASN A 105 -0.99 2.20 -4.06
N VAL A 106 -1.23 0.96 -3.62
CA VAL A 106 -1.27 -0.20 -4.52
C VAL A 106 -2.67 -0.38 -5.10
N ILE A 107 -3.71 0.07 -4.39
CA ILE A 107 -5.11 -0.10 -4.78
C ILE A 107 -5.59 1.06 -5.65
N PHE A 108 -5.06 2.27 -5.44
CA PHE A 108 -5.42 3.50 -6.14
C PHE A 108 -4.21 4.14 -6.81
#